data_AF-A0A0Q4BGE0-F1
#
_entry.id   AF-A0A0Q4BGE0-F1
#
_cell.length_a   1.000
_cell.length_b   1.000
_cell.length_c   1.000
_cell.angle_alpha   90.00
_cell.angle_beta   90.00
_cell.angle_gamma   90.00
#
_symmetry.space_group_name_H-M   'P 1'
#
loop_
_entity.id
_entity.type
_entity.pdbx_description
1 polymer ?
#
loop_
_entity_poly.entity_id
_entity_poly.type
_entity_poly.pdbx_seq_one_letter_code
_entity_poly.pdbx_strand_id
1 'polypeptide(L)'
;MDKEIKFSNSSEEIRRYVLNEINKLDCWVVWGAITKKNAISQLRKNSAYLYNYLCGLVLCDMFERTHTKKINLIFDRHTTKKGNRDKLDSYINEKLKSRHSGHFVPELRISHYDSINCQCLQAHDFIVGSVFQSIERNDMMYLDLISSKVVKGEIHW
;
A
#
# COMPACT_ATOMS: atom_id res chain seq x y z
N MET A 1 12.30 -24.52 3.27
CA MET A 1 12.66 -23.09 3.29
C MET A 1 11.67 -22.43 2.36
N ASP A 2 10.67 -21.72 2.90
CA ASP A 2 9.64 -21.12 2.05
C ASP A 2 10.27 -20.00 1.23
N LYS A 3 10.14 -20.10 -0.09
CA LYS A 3 10.71 -19.13 -1.03
C LYS A 3 9.73 -17.96 -1.14
N GLU A 4 10.22 -16.74 -0.89
CA GLU A 4 9.46 -15.52 -1.12
C GLU A 4 9.04 -15.44 -2.60
N ILE A 5 7.74 -15.24 -2.86
CA ILE A 5 7.25 -14.94 -4.20
C ILE A 5 7.10 -13.42 -4.38
N LYS A 6 7.54 -12.93 -5.54
CA LYS A 6 7.42 -11.52 -5.95
C LYS A 6 6.87 -11.44 -7.35
N PHE A 7 6.08 -10.41 -7.62
CA PHE A 7 5.52 -10.13 -8.93
C PHE A 7 6.60 -10.06 -10.01
N SER A 8 7.70 -9.33 -9.75
CA SER A 8 8.78 -9.11 -10.73
C SER A 8 9.49 -10.40 -11.15
N ASN A 9 9.62 -11.37 -10.23
CA ASN A 9 10.38 -12.60 -10.43
C ASN A 9 9.51 -13.86 -10.62
N SER A 10 8.18 -13.69 -10.68
CA SER A 10 7.25 -14.79 -10.92
C SER A 10 7.04 -15.05 -12.41
N SER A 11 6.62 -16.26 -12.77
CA SER A 11 6.14 -16.52 -14.13
C SER A 11 4.78 -15.86 -14.37
N GLU A 12 4.35 -15.79 -15.63
CA GLU A 12 3.03 -15.27 -16.00
C GLU A 12 1.90 -16.04 -15.33
N GLU A 13 2.01 -17.37 -15.29
CA GLU A 13 1.04 -18.26 -14.67
C GLU A 13 0.90 -17.97 -13.18
N ILE A 14 2.03 -17.76 -12.48
CA ILE A 14 2.03 -17.44 -11.05
C ILE A 14 1.41 -16.05 -10.80
N ARG A 15 1.75 -15.03 -11.62
CA ARG A 15 1.14 -13.68 -11.50
C ARG A 15 -0.36 -13.75 -11.61
N ARG A 16 -0.87 -14.41 -12.65
CA ARG A 16 -2.30 -14.59 -12.88
C ARG A 16 -2.95 -15.39 -11.77
N TYR A 17 -2.33 -16.47 -11.31
CA TYR A 17 -2.85 -17.28 -10.22
C TYR A 17 -3.04 -16.45 -8.95
N VAL A 18 -1.99 -15.75 -8.49
CA VAL A 18 -2.03 -14.95 -7.26
C VAL A 18 -3.08 -13.84 -7.34
N LEU A 19 -3.14 -13.12 -8.47
CA LEU A 19 -4.13 -12.04 -8.67
C LEU A 19 -5.57 -12.58 -8.69
N ASN A 20 -5.80 -13.75 -9.30
CA ASN A 20 -7.11 -14.40 -9.26
C ASN A 20 -7.50 -14.85 -7.84
N GLU A 21 -6.55 -15.33 -7.03
CA GLU A 21 -6.81 -15.65 -5.63
C GLU A 21 -7.14 -14.39 -4.82
N ILE A 22 -6.42 -13.28 -5.04
CA ILE A 22 -6.74 -11.99 -4.42
C ILE A 22 -8.16 -11.54 -4.80
N ASN A 23 -8.57 -11.72 -6.04
CA ASN A 23 -9.91 -11.35 -6.51
C ASN A 23 -11.04 -12.17 -5.84
N LYS A 24 -10.73 -13.30 -5.20
CA LYS A 24 -11.69 -14.08 -4.42
C LYS A 24 -11.80 -13.61 -2.96
N LEU A 25 -10.85 -12.83 -2.47
CA LEU A 25 -10.83 -12.34 -1.09
C LEU A 25 -11.87 -11.23 -0.87
N ASP A 26 -12.37 -11.14 0.36
CA ASP A 26 -13.12 -9.97 0.81
C ASP A 26 -12.14 -8.87 1.22
N CYS A 27 -11.78 -8.04 0.25
CA CYS A 27 -10.81 -6.97 0.44
C CYS A 27 -11.10 -5.78 -0.47
N TRP A 28 -10.53 -4.63 -0.09
CA TRP A 28 -10.49 -3.44 -0.91
C TRP A 28 -9.04 -3.10 -1.24
N VAL A 29 -8.84 -2.60 -2.45
CA VAL A 29 -7.58 -2.07 -2.94
C VAL A 29 -7.74 -0.55 -3.10
N VAL A 30 -6.89 0.19 -2.39
CA VAL A 30 -6.67 1.61 -2.60
C VAL A 30 -5.21 1.81 -2.95
N TRP A 31 -4.95 2.56 -4.02
CA TRP A 31 -3.59 2.84 -4.46
C TRP A 31 -3.40 4.32 -4.80
N GLY A 32 -2.16 4.78 -4.63
CA GLY A 32 -1.72 6.12 -5.01
C GLY A 32 -0.36 6.04 -5.70
N ALA A 33 -0.20 6.75 -6.81
CA ALA A 33 1.05 6.88 -7.55
C ALA A 33 1.46 8.34 -7.66
N ILE A 34 2.73 8.59 -8.01
CA ILE A 34 3.22 9.95 -8.27
C ILE A 34 4.07 10.05 -9.51
N THR A 35 3.97 11.19 -10.20
CA THR A 35 4.95 11.54 -11.23
C THR A 35 6.16 12.19 -10.56
N LYS A 36 7.27 11.48 -10.45
CA LYS A 36 8.50 12.01 -9.82
C LYS A 36 8.96 13.36 -10.40
N LYS A 37 8.69 13.61 -11.69
CA LYS A 37 9.01 14.87 -12.39
C LYS A 37 8.18 16.08 -11.94
N ASN A 38 7.06 15.84 -11.25
CA ASN A 38 6.11 16.87 -10.81
C ASN A 38 6.05 16.96 -9.28
N ALA A 39 6.61 15.99 -8.56
CA ALA A 39 6.77 16.04 -7.09
C ALA A 39 7.50 17.32 -6.64
N ILE A 40 7.02 17.97 -5.58
CA ILE A 40 7.61 19.19 -5.02
C ILE A 40 9.11 18.97 -4.76
N SER A 41 9.95 19.94 -5.14
CA SER A 41 11.43 19.82 -5.11
C SER A 41 12.00 19.39 -3.76
N GLN A 42 11.34 19.74 -2.65
CA GLN A 42 11.70 19.34 -1.29
C GLN A 42 11.42 17.86 -1.01
N LEU A 43 10.32 17.30 -1.55
CA LEU A 43 9.98 15.88 -1.43
C LEU A 43 10.96 14.99 -2.22
N ARG A 44 11.51 15.48 -3.33
CA ARG A 44 12.51 14.75 -4.13
C ARG A 44 13.83 14.51 -3.39
N LYS A 45 14.18 15.37 -2.43
CA LYS A 45 15.46 15.32 -1.71
C LYS A 45 15.48 14.28 -0.59
N ASN A 46 14.33 13.80 -0.13
CA ASN A 46 14.24 12.82 0.94
C ASN A 46 13.18 11.75 0.62
N SER A 47 13.64 10.63 0.06
CA SER A 47 12.79 9.49 -0.33
C SER A 47 11.98 8.90 0.82
N ALA A 48 12.52 8.92 2.05
CA ALA A 48 11.80 8.43 3.23
C ALA A 48 10.62 9.36 3.60
N TYR A 49 10.82 10.68 3.49
CA TYR A 49 9.74 11.64 3.74
C TYR A 49 8.65 11.56 2.67
N LEU A 50 9.05 11.41 1.40
CA LEU A 50 8.12 11.21 0.30
C LEU A 50 7.30 9.91 0.46
N TYR A 51 7.95 8.81 0.84
CA TYR A 51 7.27 7.54 1.13
C TYR A 51 6.22 7.73 2.24
N ASN A 52 6.60 8.34 3.36
CA ASN A 52 5.67 8.57 4.46
C ASN A 52 4.46 9.41 4.03
N TYR A 53 4.71 10.48 3.27
CA TYR A 53 3.66 11.34 2.74
C TYR A 53 2.67 10.56 1.86
N LEU A 54 3.16 9.70 0.96
CA LEU A 54 2.32 8.88 0.09
C LEU A 54 1.51 7.84 0.87
N CYS A 55 2.11 7.18 1.85
CA CYS A 55 1.36 6.31 2.76
C CYS A 55 0.24 7.08 3.46
N GLY A 56 0.50 8.31 3.87
CA GLY A 56 -0.51 9.18 4.46
C GLY A 56 -1.69 9.45 3.52
N LEU A 57 -1.44 9.78 2.26
CA LEU A 57 -2.50 10.03 1.28
C LEU A 57 -3.41 8.81 1.10
N VAL A 58 -2.82 7.65 0.81
CA VAL A 58 -3.55 6.38 0.61
C VAL A 58 -4.33 5.99 1.87
N LEU A 59 -3.74 6.14 3.06
CA LEU A 59 -4.39 5.75 4.31
C LEU A 59 -5.49 6.72 4.75
N CYS A 60 -5.40 8.01 4.41
CA CYS A 60 -6.50 8.94 4.70
C CYS A 60 -7.80 8.49 4.03
N ASP A 61 -7.73 8.05 2.77
CA ASP A 61 -8.88 7.51 2.06
C ASP A 61 -9.48 6.27 2.74
N MET A 62 -8.62 5.42 3.31
CA MET A 62 -9.05 4.24 4.05
C MET A 62 -9.67 4.60 5.41
N PHE A 63 -9.10 5.56 6.13
CA PHE A 63 -9.61 5.99 7.44
C PHE A 63 -10.97 6.67 7.34
N GLU A 64 -11.22 7.42 6.27
CA GLU A 64 -12.52 8.06 6.02
C GLU A 64 -13.62 7.02 5.70
N ARG A 65 -13.25 5.86 5.15
CA ARG A 65 -14.16 4.77 4.74
C ARG A 65 -14.37 3.67 5.78
N THR A 66 -13.52 3.61 6.81
CA THR A 66 -13.51 2.49 7.76
C THR A 66 -14.07 2.91 9.12
N HIS A 67 -15.26 2.41 9.46
CA HIS A 67 -15.88 2.60 10.77
C HIS A 67 -15.61 1.41 11.69
N THR A 68 -14.50 1.44 12.42
CA THR A 68 -14.09 0.37 13.33
C THR A 68 -13.57 0.92 14.65
N LYS A 69 -13.60 0.10 15.70
CA LYS A 69 -12.96 0.43 16.99
C LYS A 69 -11.46 0.15 16.99
N LYS A 70 -10.97 -0.71 16.09
CA LYS A 70 -9.57 -1.16 16.06
C LYS A 70 -9.06 -1.28 14.62
N ILE A 71 -7.85 -0.79 14.39
CA ILE A 71 -7.14 -0.89 13.10
C ILE A 71 -5.79 -1.56 13.35
N ASN A 72 -5.56 -2.68 12.66
CA ASN A 72 -4.25 -3.32 12.58
C ASN A 72 -3.63 -2.97 11.23
N LEU A 73 -2.57 -2.16 11.23
CA LEU A 73 -1.88 -1.72 10.03
C LEU A 73 -0.54 -2.43 9.92
N ILE A 74 -0.33 -3.09 8.79
CA ILE A 74 0.92 -3.79 8.48
C ILE A 74 1.64 -3.03 7.37
N PHE A 75 2.87 -2.61 7.66
CA PHE A 75 3.79 -2.08 6.65
C PHE A 75 4.82 -3.13 6.26
N ASP A 76 5.19 -3.12 4.98
CA ASP A 76 6.44 -3.72 4.56
C ASP A 76 7.61 -2.97 5.20
N ARG A 77 8.60 -3.73 5.69
CA ARG A 77 9.80 -3.18 6.31
C ARG A 77 10.76 -2.67 5.23
N HIS A 78 10.29 -1.69 4.46
CA HIS A 78 11.04 -1.03 3.40
C HIS A 78 12.34 -0.34 3.88
N THR A 79 12.43 0.01 5.17
CA THR A 79 13.65 0.61 5.75
C THR A 79 14.14 -0.12 7.00
N THR A 80 15.46 -0.34 7.08
CA THR A 80 16.13 -0.91 8.25
C THR A 80 16.26 0.11 9.39
N LYS A 81 16.23 1.41 9.09
CA LYS A 81 16.42 2.49 10.07
C LYS A 81 15.16 2.66 10.93
N LYS A 82 15.26 2.27 12.21
CA LYS A 82 14.17 2.38 13.19
C LYS A 82 13.56 3.78 13.26
N GLY A 83 14.39 4.82 13.30
CA GLY A 83 13.90 6.21 13.38
C GLY A 83 13.05 6.68 12.19
N ASN A 84 13.17 6.05 11.02
CA ASN A 84 12.27 6.35 9.89
C ASN A 84 10.91 5.67 10.08
N ARG A 85 10.88 4.46 10.66
CA ARG A 85 9.64 3.74 11.00
C ARG A 85 8.88 4.48 12.10
N ASP A 86 9.57 4.91 13.16
CA ASP A 86 8.95 5.65 14.26
C ASP A 86 8.30 6.98 13.78
N LYS A 87 8.94 7.66 12.81
CA LYS A 87 8.38 8.85 12.14
C LYS A 87 7.15 8.54 11.31
N LEU A 88 7.14 7.42 10.57
CA LEU A 88 5.97 6.96 9.83
C LEU A 88 4.82 6.66 10.79
N ASP A 89 5.08 5.89 11.83
CA ASP A 89 4.08 5.47 12.81
C ASP A 89 3.42 6.67 13.49
N SER A 90 4.25 7.65 13.89
CA SER A 90 3.77 8.92 14.48
C SER A 90 2.91 9.70 13.49
N TYR A 91 3.37 9.84 12.24
CA TYR A 91 2.65 10.54 11.19
C TYR A 91 1.29 9.89 10.87
N ILE A 92 1.22 8.55 10.78
CA ILE A 92 -0.04 7.84 10.52
C ILE A 92 -1.01 8.00 11.68
N ASN A 93 -0.52 7.96 12.93
CA ASN A 93 -1.38 8.19 14.09
C ASN A 93 -2.01 9.60 14.09
N GLU A 94 -1.24 10.62 13.70
CA GLU A 94 -1.77 11.99 13.52
C GLU A 94 -2.79 12.07 12.38
N LYS A 95 -2.54 11.37 11.26
CA LYS A 95 -3.50 11.29 10.14
C LYS A 95 -4.80 10.61 10.55
N LEU A 96 -4.75 9.51 11.27
CA LEU A 96 -5.95 8.84 11.77
C LEU A 96 -6.78 9.77 12.66
N LYS A 97 -6.15 10.42 13.63
CA LYS A 97 -6.82 11.36 14.54
C LYS A 97 -7.47 12.53 13.81
N SER A 98 -6.82 13.06 12.79
CA SER A 98 -7.31 14.22 12.03
C SER A 98 -8.34 13.89 10.94
N ARG A 99 -8.41 12.65 10.46
CA ARG A 99 -9.24 12.25 9.31
C ARG A 99 -10.34 11.24 9.60
N HIS A 100 -10.30 10.54 10.74
CA HIS A 100 -11.40 9.63 11.08
C HIS A 100 -12.72 10.40 11.18
N SER A 101 -13.79 9.81 10.63
CA SER A 101 -15.13 10.40 10.57
C SER A 101 -16.09 9.85 11.64
N GLY A 102 -15.62 8.93 12.49
CA GLY A 102 -16.43 8.28 13.53
C GLY A 102 -16.49 9.05 14.85
N HIS A 103 -17.42 8.65 15.73
CA HIS A 103 -17.56 9.22 17.08
C HIS A 103 -16.34 9.00 17.99
N PHE A 104 -15.50 8.02 17.67
CA PHE A 104 -14.31 7.66 18.44
C PHE A 104 -13.15 7.37 17.49
N VAL A 105 -11.95 7.84 17.86
CA VAL A 105 -10.71 7.48 17.17
C VAL A 105 -10.45 5.97 17.39
N PRO A 106 -10.23 5.17 16.33
CA PRO A 106 -9.91 3.75 16.47
C PRO A 106 -8.58 3.53 17.21
N GLU A 107 -8.48 2.44 17.96
CA GLU A 107 -7.20 1.95 18.48
C GLU A 107 -6.32 1.48 17.31
N LEU A 108 -5.18 2.14 17.11
CA LEU A 108 -4.26 1.84 16.00
C LEU A 108 -3.06 1.02 16.49
N ARG A 109 -2.90 -0.17 15.90
CA ARG A 109 -1.69 -0.99 16.05
C ARG A 109 -0.94 -1.04 14.73
N ILE A 110 0.30 -0.56 14.73
CA ILE A 110 1.17 -0.60 13.55
C ILE A 110 2.22 -1.71 13.74
N SER A 111 2.51 -2.46 12.69
CA SER A 111 3.54 -3.50 12.69
C SER A 111 4.32 -3.49 11.37
N HIS A 112 5.61 -3.77 11.45
CA HIS A 112 6.54 -3.74 10.30
C HIS A 112 7.16 -5.11 10.12
N TYR A 113 6.76 -5.82 9.06
CA TYR A 113 7.23 -7.18 8.76
C TYR A 113 8.07 -7.21 7.49
N ASP A 114 8.93 -8.23 7.39
CA ASP A 114 9.56 -8.60 6.13
C ASP A 114 8.57 -9.46 5.33
N SER A 115 8.46 -9.22 4.02
CA SER A 115 7.57 -9.96 3.12
C SER A 115 7.84 -11.46 3.12
N ILE A 116 9.07 -11.93 3.37
CA ILE A 116 9.35 -13.37 3.52
C ILE A 116 8.55 -13.99 4.69
N ASN A 117 8.25 -13.20 5.73
CA ASN A 117 7.55 -13.64 6.93
C ASN A 117 6.07 -13.22 6.96
N CYS A 118 5.55 -12.60 5.89
CA CYS A 118 4.17 -12.12 5.82
C CYS A 118 3.56 -12.32 4.44
N GLN A 119 2.69 -13.33 4.30
CA GLN A 119 1.99 -13.62 3.05
C GLN A 119 1.14 -12.45 2.54
N CYS A 120 0.56 -11.64 3.45
CA CYS A 120 -0.18 -10.44 3.07
C CYS A 120 0.70 -9.40 2.36
N LEU A 121 1.98 -9.28 2.76
CA LEU A 121 2.92 -8.39 2.09
C LEU A 121 3.35 -8.93 0.72
N GLN A 122 3.40 -10.25 0.56
CA GLN A 122 3.61 -10.87 -0.76
C GLN A 122 2.39 -10.60 -1.66
N ALA A 123 1.16 -10.80 -1.19
CA ALA A 123 -0.05 -10.44 -1.95
C ALA A 123 -0.07 -8.94 -2.32
N HIS A 124 0.35 -8.07 -1.39
CA HIS A 124 0.51 -6.64 -1.65
C HIS A 124 1.52 -6.34 -2.77
N ASP A 125 2.65 -7.05 -2.84
CA ASP A 125 3.63 -6.91 -3.94
C ASP A 125 3.01 -7.21 -5.32
N PHE A 126 2.12 -8.21 -5.43
CA PHE A 126 1.40 -8.50 -6.67
C PHE A 126 0.39 -7.42 -7.05
N ILE A 127 -0.30 -6.83 -6.06
CA ILE A 127 -1.20 -5.69 -6.29
C ILE A 127 -0.39 -4.49 -6.79
N VAL A 128 0.70 -4.12 -6.10
CA VAL A 128 1.56 -3.01 -6.52
C VAL A 128 2.14 -3.27 -7.91
N GLY A 129 2.58 -4.50 -8.19
CA GLY A 129 3.08 -4.90 -9.51
C GLY A 129 2.04 -4.72 -10.61
N SER A 130 0.78 -5.09 -10.36
CA SER A 130 -0.32 -4.89 -11.33
C SER A 130 -0.59 -3.41 -11.64
N VAL A 131 -0.63 -2.55 -10.61
CA VAL A 131 -0.79 -1.10 -10.76
C VAL A 131 0.41 -0.46 -11.47
N PHE A 132 1.62 -0.94 -11.17
CA PHE A 132 2.82 -0.47 -11.84
C PHE A 132 2.81 -0.77 -13.34
N GLN A 133 2.41 -1.99 -13.74
CA GLN A 133 2.32 -2.37 -15.15
C GLN A 133 1.30 -1.50 -15.91
N SER A 134 0.14 -1.22 -15.31
CA SER A 134 -0.88 -0.38 -15.94
C SER A 134 -0.39 1.05 -16.16
N ILE A 135 0.32 1.63 -15.18
CA ILE A 135 0.76 3.03 -15.25
C ILE A 135 2.00 3.19 -16.14
N GLU A 136 3.03 2.37 -15.93
CA GLU A 136 4.34 2.57 -16.55
C GLU A 136 4.48 1.90 -17.92
N ARG A 137 3.66 0.88 -18.19
CA ARG A 137 3.72 0.11 -19.45
C ARG A 137 2.43 0.12 -20.24
N ASN A 138 1.40 0.81 -19.74
CA ASN A 138 0.05 0.79 -20.34
C ASN A 138 -0.49 -0.64 -20.51
N ASP A 139 -0.08 -1.56 -19.63
CA ASP A 139 -0.49 -2.96 -19.62
C ASP A 139 -1.51 -3.20 -18.50
N MET A 140 -2.79 -3.18 -18.87
CA MET A 140 -3.91 -3.34 -17.95
C MET A 140 -4.16 -4.79 -17.54
N MET A 141 -3.52 -5.77 -18.20
CA MET A 141 -3.85 -7.19 -18.09
C MET A 141 -3.92 -7.69 -16.64
N TYR A 142 -2.98 -7.25 -15.79
CA TYR A 142 -2.92 -7.66 -14.39
C TYR A 142 -3.89 -6.90 -13.50
N LEU A 143 -4.05 -5.59 -13.72
CA LEU A 143 -4.93 -4.77 -12.89
C LEU A 143 -6.40 -5.15 -13.14
N ASP A 144 -6.75 -5.50 -14.37
CA ASP A 144 -8.10 -5.94 -14.74
C ASP A 144 -8.56 -7.16 -13.95
N LEU A 145 -7.64 -8.08 -13.61
CA LEU A 145 -7.94 -9.28 -12.80
C LEU A 145 -8.44 -8.95 -11.39
N ILE A 146 -8.05 -7.81 -10.83
CA ILE A 146 -8.43 -7.36 -9.49
C ILE A 146 -9.23 -6.06 -9.51
N SER A 147 -9.66 -5.61 -10.69
CA SER A 147 -10.37 -4.32 -10.88
C SER A 147 -11.61 -4.20 -10.00
N SER A 148 -12.33 -5.31 -9.78
CA SER A 148 -13.51 -5.35 -8.88
C SER A 148 -13.20 -5.04 -7.41
N LYS A 149 -11.93 -5.13 -6.99
CA LYS A 149 -11.46 -4.82 -5.64
C LYS A 149 -10.96 -3.39 -5.52
N VAL A 150 -10.67 -2.71 -6.63
CA VAL A 150 -10.13 -1.35 -6.62
C VAL A 150 -11.26 -0.37 -6.32
N VAL A 151 -11.25 0.20 -5.11
CA VAL A 151 -12.27 1.17 -4.68
C VAL A 151 -11.81 2.62 -4.89
N LYS A 152 -10.49 2.85 -4.99
CA LYS A 152 -9.91 4.15 -5.36
C LYS A 152 -8.48 3.97 -5.90
N GLY A 153 -8.15 4.75 -6.92
CA GLY A 153 -6.82 4.82 -7.51
C GLY A 153 -6.55 6.24 -8.01
N GLU A 154 -5.38 6.80 -7.69
CA GLU A 154 -5.05 8.17 -8.07
C GLU A 154 -3.57 8.34 -8.41
N ILE A 155 -3.28 9.07 -9.49
CA ILE A 155 -1.94 9.57 -9.79
C ILE A 155 -1.87 11.01 -9.29
N HIS A 156 -1.10 11.25 -8.24
CA HIS A 156 -0.84 12.58 -7.72
C HIS A 156 0.31 13.20 -8.51
N TRP A 157 0.18 14.49 -8.85
CA TRP A 157 1.12 15.36 -9.60
C TRP A 157 2.27 14.66 -10.32
#